data_AF-A0A537D4D3-F1
#
_entry.id   AF-A0A537D4D3-F1
#
_cell.length_a   1.000
_cell.length_b   1.000
_cell.length_c   1.000
_cell.angle_alpha   90.00
_cell.angle_beta   90.00
_cell.angle_gamma   90.00
#
_symmetry.space_group_name_H-M   'P 1'
#
loop_
_entity.id
_entity.type
_entity.pdbx_description
1 polymer ?
#
loop_
_entity_poly.entity_id
_entity_poly.type
_entity_poly.pdbx_seq_one_letter_code
_entity_poly.pdbx_strand_id
1 'polypeptide(L)'
;MALLAATVALGALSTTVQAALPGAVRGGAAPLPTDEITPAERARIDTAIARNVDALLQAGRLTAFTPKLAPKSAPLVPLQWPLRLVPGHPEKGARTITNFVDNDPAYPNQLRDYNCGARTYDQANGYNHQGTDITAYPFAWRKMDNEEAIVVAAAPGIIVMKEDGQFDRSCALNMQPWNAVYLRHADGSMTLYGHLKASSLTSKGTG
;
A
#
# COMPACT_ATOMS: atom_id res chain seq x y z
N MET A 1 -34.05 -42.62 54.74
CA MET A 1 -32.69 -42.59 55.32
C MET A 1 -31.87 -43.70 54.67
N ALA A 2 -31.09 -43.37 53.64
CA ALA A 2 -29.99 -44.18 53.14
C ALA A 2 -28.85 -43.19 52.88
N LEU A 3 -27.76 -43.35 53.63
CA LEU A 3 -26.62 -42.44 53.68
C LEU A 3 -25.50 -43.00 52.78
N LEU A 4 -25.04 -42.13 51.88
CA LEU A 4 -23.76 -42.01 51.16
C LEU A 4 -22.81 -43.22 50.99
N ALA A 5 -22.30 -43.36 49.76
CA ALA A 5 -20.85 -43.28 49.51
C ALA A 5 -20.58 -42.81 48.07
N ALA A 6 -20.17 -41.55 47.90
CA ALA A 6 -19.58 -41.05 46.65
C ALA A 6 -18.14 -40.62 46.95
N THR A 7 -17.21 -41.27 46.27
CA THR A 7 -15.76 -41.07 46.36
C THR A 7 -15.37 -39.73 45.76
N VAL A 8 -14.65 -38.91 46.53
CA VAL A 8 -13.99 -37.69 46.05
C VAL A 8 -12.58 -38.05 45.60
N ALA A 9 -12.30 -37.97 44.30
CA ALA A 9 -10.94 -38.01 43.76
C ALA A 9 -10.44 -36.56 43.61
N LEU A 10 -9.49 -36.16 44.45
CA LEU A 10 -8.80 -34.88 44.35
C LEU A 10 -7.69 -35.00 43.29
N GLY A 11 -7.96 -34.55 42.06
CA GLY A 11 -6.94 -34.40 41.03
C GLY A 11 -6.21 -33.06 41.20
N ALA A 12 -4.95 -33.08 41.64
CA ALA A 12 -4.10 -31.90 41.66
C ALA A 12 -3.67 -31.55 40.22
N LEU A 13 -4.27 -30.50 39.65
CA LEU A 13 -3.80 -29.86 38.42
C LEU A 13 -2.61 -28.96 38.76
N SER A 14 -1.39 -29.45 38.57
CA SER A 14 -0.19 -28.60 38.55
C SER A 14 -0.20 -27.79 37.25
N THR A 15 -0.62 -26.53 37.33
CA THR A 15 -0.38 -25.55 36.26
C THR A 15 1.04 -25.01 36.42
N THR A 16 1.99 -25.56 35.66
CA THR A 16 3.29 -24.90 35.47
C THR A 16 3.07 -23.67 34.59
N VAL A 17 2.87 -22.52 35.22
CA VAL A 17 3.02 -21.22 34.55
C VAL A 17 4.50 -21.05 34.24
N GLN A 18 4.89 -21.36 33.01
CA GLN A 18 6.22 -21.00 32.51
C GLN A 18 6.23 -19.48 32.33
N ALA A 19 6.77 -18.76 33.33
CA ALA A 19 7.03 -17.34 33.20
C ALA A 19 8.00 -17.12 32.03
N ALA A 20 7.59 -16.33 31.03
CA ALA A 20 8.48 -15.90 29.97
C ALA A 20 9.61 -15.07 30.59
N LEU A 21 10.85 -15.54 30.43
CA LEU A 21 12.03 -14.81 30.90
C LEU A 21 12.09 -13.44 30.22
N PRO A 22 12.17 -12.33 30.99
CA PRO A 22 12.39 -11.01 30.41
C PRO A 22 13.83 -10.99 29.88
N GLY A 23 13.98 -10.88 28.56
CA GLY A 23 15.30 -10.76 27.93
C GLY A 23 15.65 -11.80 26.87
N ALA A 24 14.67 -12.52 26.30
CA ALA A 24 14.91 -13.21 25.04
C ALA A 24 15.20 -12.17 23.94
N VAL A 25 16.49 -11.84 23.75
CA VAL A 25 16.96 -11.14 22.56
C VAL A 25 16.61 -12.04 21.39
N ARG A 26 15.53 -11.69 20.68
CA ARG A 26 15.17 -12.33 19.41
C ARG A 26 16.18 -11.86 18.36
N GLY A 27 17.38 -12.45 18.40
CA GLY A 27 18.39 -12.29 17.37
C GLY A 27 17.93 -12.99 16.10
N GLY A 28 17.94 -12.27 15.00
CA GLY A 28 17.67 -12.75 13.64
C GLY A 28 18.20 -11.73 12.64
N ALA A 29 18.44 -12.16 11.40
CA ALA A 29 18.81 -11.23 10.34
C ALA A 29 17.71 -10.17 10.20
N ALA A 30 18.06 -8.91 10.43
CA ALA A 30 17.16 -7.81 10.12
C ALA A 30 17.05 -7.71 8.59
N PRO A 31 15.84 -7.65 8.02
CA PRO A 31 15.69 -7.42 6.58
C PRO A 31 16.34 -6.09 6.21
N LEU A 32 17.05 -6.05 5.08
CA LEU A 32 17.51 -4.78 4.54
C LEU A 32 16.27 -3.94 4.15
N PRO A 33 16.31 -2.61 4.33
CA PRO A 33 15.20 -1.75 3.97
C PRO A 33 14.82 -1.92 2.50
N THR A 34 13.51 -1.92 2.22
CA THR A 34 12.95 -1.89 0.87
C THR A 34 12.35 -0.54 0.52
N ASP A 35 12.04 -0.30 -0.75
CA ASP A 35 11.18 0.83 -1.17
C ASP A 35 9.68 0.48 -1.06
N GLU A 36 9.37 -0.51 -0.25
CA GLU A 36 8.02 -0.97 -0.02
C GLU A 36 7.82 -1.22 1.47
N ILE A 37 6.58 -1.07 1.92
CA ILE A 37 6.13 -1.48 3.24
C ILE A 37 6.43 -2.96 3.51
N THR A 38 6.40 -3.36 4.78
CA THR A 38 6.64 -4.78 5.13
C THR A 38 5.64 -5.74 4.47
N PRO A 39 6.02 -7.01 4.20
CA PRO A 39 5.09 -8.01 3.67
C PRO A 39 3.84 -8.23 4.53
N ALA A 40 3.98 -8.12 5.86
CA ALA A 40 2.86 -8.21 6.78
C ALA A 40 1.89 -7.03 6.62
N GLU A 41 2.43 -5.83 6.40
CA GLU A 41 1.64 -4.63 6.17
C GLU A 41 0.93 -4.68 4.80
N ARG A 42 1.61 -5.16 3.75
CA ARG A 42 1.01 -5.44 2.44
C ARG A 42 -0.18 -6.39 2.58
N ALA A 43 0.00 -7.53 3.25
CA ALA A 43 -1.07 -8.51 3.46
C ALA A 43 -2.26 -7.94 4.26
N ARG A 44 -1.99 -7.07 5.26
CA ARG A 44 -3.03 -6.35 6.01
C ARG A 44 -3.85 -5.44 5.09
N ILE A 45 -3.16 -4.64 4.27
CA ILE A 45 -3.79 -3.71 3.31
C ILE A 45 -4.62 -4.48 2.29
N ASP A 46 -4.08 -5.55 1.71
CA ASP A 46 -4.79 -6.36 0.71
C ASP A 46 -6.08 -6.97 1.29
N THR A 47 -6.01 -7.46 2.53
CA THR A 47 -7.17 -7.97 3.26
C THR A 47 -8.19 -6.87 3.54
N ALA A 48 -7.75 -5.66 3.88
CA ALA A 48 -8.63 -4.52 4.12
C ALA A 48 -9.31 -4.04 2.82
N ILE A 49 -8.56 -3.95 1.72
CA ILE A 49 -9.11 -3.62 0.39
C ILE A 49 -10.16 -4.65 -0.01
N ALA A 50 -9.87 -5.95 0.09
CA ALA A 50 -10.82 -7.00 -0.27
C ALA A 50 -12.13 -6.87 0.52
N ARG A 51 -12.03 -6.71 1.85
CA ARG A 51 -13.19 -6.52 2.73
C ARG A 51 -14.01 -5.27 2.37
N ASN A 52 -13.34 -4.16 2.08
CA ASN A 52 -14.02 -2.91 1.73
C ASN A 52 -14.69 -3.01 0.35
N VAL A 53 -14.03 -3.66 -0.63
CA VAL A 53 -14.60 -3.94 -1.94
C VAL A 53 -15.87 -4.78 -1.80
N ASP A 54 -15.84 -5.86 -1.01
CA ASP A 54 -17.00 -6.71 -0.77
C ASP A 54 -18.15 -5.93 -0.11
N ALA A 55 -17.86 -5.11 0.90
CA ALA A 55 -18.86 -4.27 1.55
C ALA A 55 -19.48 -3.25 0.58
N LEU A 56 -18.67 -2.64 -0.29
CA LEU A 56 -19.16 -1.68 -1.29
C LEU A 56 -20.00 -2.36 -2.40
N LEU A 57 -19.64 -3.58 -2.80
CA LEU A 57 -20.43 -4.40 -3.72
C LEU A 57 -21.80 -4.74 -3.10
N GLN A 58 -21.82 -5.19 -1.85
CA GLN A 58 -23.07 -5.50 -1.12
C GLN A 58 -23.96 -4.28 -0.93
N ALA A 59 -23.36 -3.10 -0.72
CA ALA A 59 -24.07 -1.83 -0.60
C ALA A 59 -24.50 -1.21 -1.94
N GLY A 60 -24.18 -1.84 -3.09
CA GLY A 60 -24.47 -1.29 -4.43
C GLY A 60 -23.70 -0.01 -4.77
N ARG A 61 -22.63 0.30 -4.02
CA ARG A 61 -21.77 1.49 -4.22
C ARG A 61 -20.57 1.20 -5.12
N LEU A 62 -20.41 -0.06 -5.52
CA LEU A 62 -19.38 -0.52 -6.44
C LEU A 62 -20.00 -1.52 -7.42
N THR A 63 -19.62 -1.44 -8.69
CA THR A 63 -20.07 -2.40 -9.69
C THR A 63 -19.18 -3.64 -9.64
N ALA A 64 -19.80 -4.82 -9.67
CA ALA A 64 -19.07 -6.08 -9.82
C ALA A 64 -18.36 -6.08 -11.18
N PHE A 65 -17.09 -6.45 -11.17
CA PHE A 65 -16.30 -6.66 -12.38
C PHE A 65 -15.80 -8.09 -12.37
N THR A 66 -16.14 -8.84 -13.41
CA THR A 66 -15.71 -10.23 -13.57
C THR A 66 -14.83 -10.30 -14.82
N PRO A 67 -13.50 -10.46 -14.69
CA PRO A 67 -12.58 -10.45 -15.83
C PRO A 67 -12.93 -11.49 -16.90
N LYS A 68 -13.46 -12.65 -16.49
CA LYS A 68 -13.89 -13.72 -17.43
C LYS A 68 -15.14 -13.37 -18.25
N LEU A 69 -15.96 -12.45 -17.77
CA LEU A 69 -17.19 -12.00 -18.45
C LEU A 69 -16.97 -10.69 -19.23
N ALA A 70 -15.88 -9.97 -18.94
CA ALA A 70 -15.49 -8.82 -19.74
C ALA A 70 -15.09 -9.29 -21.14
N PRO A 71 -15.69 -8.75 -22.22
CA PRO A 71 -15.24 -9.07 -23.57
C PRO A 71 -13.78 -8.64 -23.71
N LYS A 72 -12.99 -9.36 -24.52
CA LYS A 72 -11.58 -9.00 -24.79
C LYS A 72 -11.43 -7.58 -25.39
N SER A 73 -12.51 -7.00 -25.90
CA SER A 73 -12.62 -5.64 -26.42
C SER A 73 -13.14 -4.62 -25.41
N ALA A 74 -13.36 -5.00 -24.15
CA ALA A 74 -13.74 -4.06 -23.11
C ALA A 74 -12.67 -2.96 -23.03
N PRO A 75 -13.05 -1.68 -23.17
CA PRO A 75 -12.08 -0.59 -23.16
C PRO A 75 -11.40 -0.53 -21.80
N LEU A 76 -10.07 -0.58 -21.81
CA LEU A 76 -9.24 -0.33 -20.64
C LEU A 76 -9.46 1.11 -20.18
N VAL A 77 -9.38 1.34 -18.87
CA VAL A 77 -9.44 2.68 -18.30
C VAL A 77 -8.11 3.40 -18.55
N PRO A 78 -8.07 4.45 -19.40
CA PRO A 78 -6.83 5.17 -19.64
C PRO A 78 -6.46 5.99 -18.41
N LEU A 79 -5.21 5.89 -17.99
CA LEU A 79 -4.67 6.65 -16.86
C LEU A 79 -4.05 7.96 -17.37
N GLN A 80 -4.54 9.08 -16.83
CA GLN A 80 -3.93 10.39 -17.03
C GLN A 80 -2.82 10.64 -16.00
N TRP A 81 -2.00 11.65 -16.26
CA TRP A 81 -0.94 12.06 -15.35
C TRP A 81 -1.49 12.47 -13.96
N PRO A 82 -1.04 11.86 -12.84
CA PRO A 82 -1.69 12.02 -11.53
C PRO A 82 -1.12 13.14 -10.66
N LEU A 83 -0.18 13.95 -11.14
CA LEU A 83 0.43 15.04 -10.36
C LEU A 83 0.30 16.40 -11.07
N ARG A 84 -0.28 17.38 -10.40
CA ARG A 84 -0.35 18.75 -10.94
C ARG A 84 -0.06 19.78 -9.85
N LEU A 85 0.31 20.98 -10.27
CA LEU A 85 0.43 22.11 -9.37
C LEU A 85 -0.96 22.66 -9.02
N VAL A 86 -1.06 23.34 -7.89
CA VAL A 86 -2.27 24.11 -7.52
C VAL A 86 -2.61 25.16 -8.59
N PRO A 87 -3.91 25.48 -8.79
CA PRO A 87 -4.31 26.50 -9.74
C PRO A 87 -3.61 27.84 -9.48
N GLY A 88 -3.13 28.49 -10.54
CA GLY A 88 -2.45 29.79 -10.44
C GLY A 88 -0.99 29.74 -10.00
N HIS A 89 -0.41 28.55 -9.76
CA HIS A 89 1.01 28.42 -9.45
C HIS A 89 1.89 29.03 -10.57
N PRO A 90 2.96 29.77 -10.25
CA PRO A 90 3.79 30.45 -11.25
C PRO A 90 4.58 29.47 -12.14
N GLU A 91 5.03 28.35 -11.58
CA GLU A 91 5.68 27.27 -12.35
C GLU A 91 4.65 26.58 -13.29
N LYS A 92 5.05 26.29 -14.53
CA LYS A 92 4.19 25.62 -15.53
C LYS A 92 4.19 24.09 -15.43
N GLY A 93 5.12 23.52 -14.68
CA GLY A 93 5.19 22.10 -14.40
C GLY A 93 6.23 21.81 -13.34
N ALA A 94 5.92 20.88 -12.45
CA ALA A 94 6.85 20.42 -11.43
C ALA A 94 6.68 18.92 -11.22
N ARG A 95 7.04 18.16 -12.26
CA ARG A 95 6.70 16.75 -12.35
C ARG A 95 7.78 16.02 -13.14
N THR A 96 8.36 15.01 -12.52
CA THR A 96 9.28 14.09 -13.19
C THR A 96 8.99 12.68 -12.70
N ILE A 97 9.08 11.71 -13.60
CA ILE A 97 9.23 10.31 -13.19
C ILE A 97 10.69 10.15 -12.83
N THR A 98 11.05 9.56 -11.69
CA THR A 98 12.44 9.26 -11.33
C THR A 98 12.82 7.82 -11.68
N ASN A 99 11.92 6.86 -11.44
CA ASN A 99 12.05 5.45 -11.81
C ASN A 99 10.72 4.90 -12.34
N PHE A 100 10.81 3.92 -13.23
CA PHE A 100 9.68 3.14 -13.74
C PHE A 100 9.61 1.77 -13.06
N VAL A 101 8.52 1.04 -13.29
CA VAL A 101 8.41 -0.38 -12.93
C VAL A 101 9.52 -1.15 -13.62
N ASP A 102 10.16 -2.07 -12.90
CA ASP A 102 11.01 -3.08 -13.53
C ASP A 102 10.16 -4.23 -14.07
N ASN A 103 10.28 -4.48 -15.37
CA ASN A 103 9.49 -5.48 -16.07
C ASN A 103 10.30 -6.76 -16.31
N ASP A 104 11.57 -6.83 -15.89
CA ASP A 104 12.31 -8.09 -15.95
C ASP A 104 11.96 -8.96 -14.73
N PRO A 105 11.39 -10.16 -14.93
CA PRO A 105 11.12 -11.08 -13.83
C PRO A 105 12.40 -11.75 -13.29
N ALA A 106 13.54 -11.65 -13.99
CA ALA A 106 14.82 -12.11 -13.47
C ALA A 106 15.45 -10.99 -12.63
N TYR A 107 15.72 -11.24 -11.35
CA TYR A 107 16.32 -10.26 -10.44
C TYR A 107 17.22 -10.99 -9.45
N PRO A 108 18.27 -10.34 -8.88
CA PRO A 108 18.57 -8.90 -8.94
C PRO A 108 19.43 -8.44 -10.13
N ASN A 109 19.39 -7.13 -10.40
CA ASN A 109 20.16 -6.35 -11.37
C ASN A 109 19.92 -6.71 -12.85
N GLN A 110 18.77 -7.27 -13.21
CA GLN A 110 18.35 -7.30 -14.62
C GLN A 110 17.27 -6.24 -14.78
N LEU A 111 17.70 -5.05 -15.22
CA LEU A 111 16.82 -3.88 -15.19
C LEU A 111 16.14 -3.69 -16.55
N ARG A 112 14.80 -3.62 -16.56
CA ARG A 112 14.05 -3.31 -17.77
C ARG A 112 12.81 -2.46 -17.51
N ASP A 113 12.91 -1.16 -17.82
CA ASP A 113 11.74 -0.29 -17.85
C ASP A 113 10.82 -0.53 -19.07
N TYR A 114 9.66 0.13 -19.08
CA TYR A 114 8.65 -0.01 -20.14
C TYR A 114 9.16 0.31 -21.56
N ASN A 115 10.22 1.12 -21.67
CA ASN A 115 10.84 1.53 -22.91
C ASN A 115 12.13 0.74 -23.19
N CYS A 116 12.28 -0.45 -22.59
CA CYS A 116 13.46 -1.30 -22.69
C CYS A 116 14.76 -0.62 -22.25
N GLY A 117 14.66 0.43 -21.43
CA GLY A 117 15.80 1.08 -20.78
C GLY A 117 16.06 0.50 -19.40
N ALA A 118 16.99 1.14 -18.69
CA ALA A 118 17.39 0.75 -17.33
C ALA A 118 16.99 1.79 -16.27
N ARG A 119 15.97 2.63 -16.53
CA ARG A 119 15.51 3.64 -15.57
C ARG A 119 14.52 3.04 -14.58
N THR A 120 15.03 2.07 -13.83
CA THR A 120 14.38 1.31 -12.78
C THR A 120 15.48 0.79 -11.83
N TYR A 121 15.14 -0.02 -10.83
CA TYR A 121 16.13 -0.61 -9.94
C TYR A 121 15.63 -1.91 -9.29
N ASP A 122 16.59 -2.74 -8.89
CA ASP A 122 16.41 -3.83 -7.94
C ASP A 122 17.14 -3.50 -6.64
N GLN A 123 16.82 -4.21 -5.57
CA GLN A 123 17.54 -4.11 -4.31
C GLN A 123 18.18 -5.44 -3.93
N ALA A 124 19.29 -5.37 -3.17
CA ALA A 124 20.06 -6.54 -2.76
C ALA A 124 19.28 -7.54 -1.87
N ASN A 125 18.14 -7.12 -1.30
CA ASN A 125 17.22 -7.98 -0.55
C ASN A 125 16.21 -8.72 -1.44
N GLY A 126 16.32 -8.62 -2.77
CA GLY A 126 15.44 -9.28 -3.72
C GLY A 126 14.16 -8.52 -4.03
N TYR A 127 14.06 -7.25 -3.65
CA TYR A 127 12.97 -6.39 -4.15
C TYR A 127 13.22 -5.98 -5.59
N ASN A 128 12.23 -6.23 -6.43
CA ASN A 128 12.14 -5.84 -7.83
C ASN A 128 11.10 -4.71 -7.92
N HIS A 129 11.46 -3.57 -8.51
CA HIS A 129 10.67 -2.35 -8.38
C HIS A 129 9.28 -2.42 -9.03
N GLN A 130 8.23 -2.33 -8.22
CA GLN A 130 6.84 -2.60 -8.63
C GLN A 130 6.02 -1.34 -8.93
N GLY A 131 6.64 -0.15 -8.83
CA GLY A 131 5.98 1.14 -8.88
C GLY A 131 6.52 2.08 -9.95
N THR A 132 5.89 3.25 -10.09
CA THR A 132 6.47 4.38 -10.85
C THR A 132 6.63 5.55 -9.90
N ASP A 133 7.87 5.99 -9.73
CA ASP A 133 8.21 7.07 -8.81
C ASP A 133 7.97 8.40 -9.48
N ILE A 134 6.98 9.15 -8.99
CA ILE A 134 6.65 10.47 -9.49
C ILE A 134 7.04 11.51 -8.43
N THR A 135 7.99 12.37 -8.78
CA THR A 135 8.49 13.43 -7.89
C THR A 135 8.01 14.80 -8.34
N ALA A 136 7.61 15.63 -7.36
CA ALA A 136 7.30 17.05 -7.55
C ALA A 136 8.56 17.90 -7.77
N TYR A 137 9.34 17.59 -8.80
CA TYR A 137 10.62 18.26 -9.10
C TYR A 137 10.40 19.59 -9.84
N PRO A 138 11.19 20.65 -9.58
CA PRO A 138 12.25 20.75 -8.56
C PRO A 138 11.69 21.08 -7.18
N PHE A 139 12.49 20.87 -6.12
CA PHE A 139 12.18 21.25 -4.74
C PHE A 139 10.94 20.55 -4.15
N ALA A 140 10.88 19.23 -4.25
CA ALA A 140 9.73 18.44 -3.82
C ALA A 140 9.33 18.69 -2.35
N TRP A 141 10.30 18.81 -1.43
CA TRP A 141 10.03 19.12 -0.02
C TRP A 141 9.32 20.46 0.16
N ARG A 142 9.80 21.53 -0.49
CA ARG A 142 9.14 22.84 -0.44
C ARG A 142 7.71 22.76 -0.98
N LYS A 143 7.52 22.05 -2.09
CA LYS A 143 6.18 21.88 -2.69
C LYS A 143 5.23 21.09 -1.78
N MET A 144 5.76 20.13 -1.04
CA MET A 144 5.02 19.38 -0.05
C MET A 144 4.69 20.26 1.17
N ASP A 145 5.66 21.01 1.69
CA ASP A 145 5.51 21.93 2.83
C ASP A 145 4.42 22.98 2.57
N ASN A 146 4.43 23.55 1.37
CA ASN A 146 3.54 24.63 0.96
C ASN A 146 2.26 24.14 0.25
N GLU A 147 2.06 22.82 0.15
CA GLU A 147 0.90 22.22 -0.53
C GLU A 147 0.74 22.67 -1.99
N GLU A 148 1.86 22.91 -2.68
CA GLU A 148 1.93 23.41 -4.07
C GLU A 148 1.66 22.32 -5.10
N ALA A 149 1.96 21.05 -4.77
CA ALA A 149 1.80 19.89 -5.65
C ALA A 149 0.67 18.97 -5.14
N ILE A 150 -0.34 18.77 -5.97
CA ILE A 150 -1.53 17.98 -5.65
C ILE A 150 -1.57 16.68 -6.47
N VAL A 151 -1.79 15.58 -5.78
CA VAL A 151 -2.07 14.28 -6.38
C VAL A 151 -3.55 14.21 -6.74
N VAL A 152 -3.83 13.82 -7.97
CA VAL A 152 -5.19 13.65 -8.50
C VAL A 152 -5.37 12.24 -9.03
N ALA A 153 -6.60 11.74 -8.98
CA ALA A 153 -6.94 10.45 -9.55
C ALA A 153 -6.58 10.42 -11.05
N ALA A 154 -5.77 9.43 -11.44
CA ALA A 154 -5.37 9.18 -12.81
C ALA A 154 -6.56 8.85 -13.71
N ALA A 155 -7.64 8.31 -13.16
CA ALA A 155 -8.89 8.08 -13.87
C ALA A 155 -10.08 8.09 -12.89
N PRO A 156 -11.32 8.23 -13.38
CA PRO A 156 -12.51 8.06 -12.54
C PRO A 156 -12.49 6.70 -11.83
N GLY A 157 -12.86 6.69 -10.55
CA GLY A 157 -12.85 5.49 -9.74
C GLY A 157 -13.47 5.73 -8.36
N ILE A 158 -13.61 4.65 -7.61
CA ILE A 158 -14.16 4.62 -6.25
C ILE A 158 -13.01 4.41 -5.27
N ILE A 159 -12.95 5.24 -4.22
CA ILE A 159 -12.00 5.03 -3.13
C ILE A 159 -12.44 3.79 -2.37
N VAL A 160 -11.60 2.75 -2.36
CA VAL A 160 -11.86 1.51 -1.62
C VAL A 160 -11.10 1.44 -0.30
N MET A 161 -10.05 2.25 -0.15
CA MET A 161 -9.30 2.39 1.09
C MET A 161 -8.50 3.70 1.08
N LYS A 162 -8.25 4.25 2.26
CA LYS A 162 -7.29 5.33 2.50
C LYS A 162 -6.72 5.21 3.91
N GLU A 163 -5.45 5.53 4.08
CA GLU A 163 -4.76 5.53 5.37
C GLU A 163 -3.89 6.76 5.48
N ASP A 164 -3.96 7.46 6.61
CA ASP A 164 -3.31 8.75 6.85
C ASP A 164 -2.67 8.75 8.25
N GLY A 165 -1.87 9.78 8.55
CA GLY A 165 -1.21 9.99 9.84
C GLY A 165 0.13 9.29 10.00
N GLN A 166 0.64 8.64 8.97
CA GLN A 166 1.98 8.04 8.94
C GLN A 166 3.05 9.09 8.72
N PHE A 167 4.25 8.84 9.21
CA PHE A 167 5.39 9.73 9.03
C PHE A 167 5.75 9.88 7.55
N ASP A 168 5.90 11.12 7.08
CA ASP A 168 6.04 11.45 5.66
C ASP A 168 7.38 12.14 5.32
N ARG A 169 8.31 12.24 6.28
CA ARG A 169 9.65 12.85 6.10
C ARG A 169 10.78 11.83 6.02
N SER A 170 10.54 10.76 5.27
CA SER A 170 11.53 9.73 5.00
C SER A 170 12.51 10.18 3.92
N CYS A 171 13.80 10.26 4.26
CA CYS A 171 14.88 10.60 3.30
C CYS A 171 15.66 9.36 2.81
N ALA A 172 15.36 8.19 3.36
CA ALA A 172 15.97 6.92 3.00
C ALA A 172 14.88 5.88 2.76
N LEU A 173 15.19 4.91 1.89
CA LEU A 173 14.34 3.75 1.67
C LEU A 173 14.14 3.03 3.01
N ASN A 174 12.89 2.73 3.31
CA ASN A 174 12.50 2.08 4.55
C ASN A 174 11.13 1.41 4.38
N MET A 175 10.81 0.55 5.33
CA MET A 175 9.61 -0.30 5.28
C MET A 175 8.46 0.27 6.12
N GLN A 176 8.50 1.56 6.47
CA GLN A 176 7.47 2.18 7.30
C GLN A 176 6.14 2.28 6.56
N PRO A 177 5.00 2.23 7.27
CA PRO A 177 3.71 2.51 6.66
C PRO A 177 3.68 3.89 5.99
N TRP A 178 2.85 4.03 4.96
CA TRP A 178 2.72 5.26 4.19
C TRP A 178 1.33 5.87 4.33
N ASN A 179 1.20 7.16 4.00
CA ASN A 179 -0.11 7.75 3.73
C ASN A 179 -0.50 7.41 2.30
N ALA A 180 -1.68 6.81 2.10
CA ALA A 180 -2.09 6.32 0.81
C ALA A 180 -3.59 6.39 0.53
N VAL A 181 -3.93 6.45 -0.75
CA VAL A 181 -5.30 6.32 -1.26
C VAL A 181 -5.33 5.22 -2.32
N TYR A 182 -6.32 4.34 -2.23
CA TYR A 182 -6.53 3.19 -3.11
C TYR A 182 -7.84 3.38 -3.88
N LEU A 183 -7.76 3.45 -5.21
CA LEU A 183 -8.92 3.64 -6.09
C LEU A 183 -9.14 2.41 -6.95
N ARG A 184 -10.40 1.97 -7.06
CA ARG A 184 -10.85 0.97 -8.04
C ARG A 184 -11.52 1.64 -9.23
N HIS A 185 -11.15 1.23 -10.43
CA HIS A 185 -11.70 1.75 -11.68
C HIS A 185 -12.80 0.85 -12.24
N ALA A 186 -13.50 1.35 -13.27
CA ALA A 186 -14.64 0.66 -13.88
C ALA A 186 -14.28 -0.68 -14.56
N ASP A 187 -13.03 -0.83 -15.02
CA ASP A 187 -12.49 -2.07 -15.58
C ASP A 187 -11.92 -3.02 -14.51
N GLY A 188 -12.17 -2.73 -13.23
CA GLY A 188 -11.70 -3.52 -12.11
C GLY A 188 -10.22 -3.32 -11.75
N SER A 189 -9.47 -2.55 -12.54
CA SER A 189 -8.09 -2.17 -12.20
C SER A 189 -8.03 -1.27 -10.95
N MET A 190 -6.85 -1.20 -10.35
CA MET A 190 -6.59 -0.45 -9.13
C MET A 190 -5.46 0.56 -9.35
N THR A 191 -5.60 1.77 -8.81
CA THR A 191 -4.48 2.71 -8.65
C THR A 191 -4.20 2.95 -7.18
N LEU A 192 -2.91 2.95 -6.84
CA LEU A 192 -2.37 3.14 -5.50
C LEU A 192 -1.54 4.42 -5.51
N TYR A 193 -1.95 5.42 -4.71
CA TYR A 193 -1.20 6.66 -4.52
C TYR A 193 -0.57 6.61 -3.14
N GLY A 194 0.72 6.24 -3.07
CA GLY A 194 1.47 6.10 -1.82
C GLY A 194 2.38 7.30 -1.51
N HIS A 195 3.06 7.23 -0.36
CA HIS A 195 4.00 8.27 0.13
C HIS A 195 3.42 9.69 0.15
N LEU A 196 2.13 9.80 0.42
CA LEU A 196 1.45 11.10 0.47
C LEU A 196 1.82 11.87 1.73
N LYS A 197 1.65 13.20 1.68
CA LYS A 197 1.78 14.06 2.86
C LYS A 197 0.75 13.67 3.92
N ALA A 198 1.20 13.65 5.17
CA ALA A 198 0.37 13.35 6.33
C ALA A 198 -0.67 14.45 6.53
N SER A 199 -1.88 14.04 6.93
CA SER A 199 -3.03 14.92 7.17
C SER A 199 -3.45 15.74 5.94
N SER A 200 -3.17 15.25 4.72
CA SER A 200 -3.51 15.95 3.48
C SER A 200 -4.36 15.12 2.51
N LEU A 201 -4.84 13.94 2.93
CA LEU A 201 -5.66 13.11 2.05
C LEU A 201 -7.00 13.78 1.76
N THR A 202 -7.59 13.41 0.61
CA THR A 202 -8.91 13.90 0.21
C THR A 202 -9.96 13.69 1.30
N SER A 203 -10.88 14.65 1.45
CA SER A 203 -12.04 14.55 2.35
C SER A 203 -13.12 13.57 1.86
N LYS A 204 -13.01 13.09 0.61
CA LYS A 204 -13.90 12.05 0.09
C LYS A 204 -13.75 10.76 0.91
N GLY A 205 -14.89 10.18 1.26
CA GLY A 205 -14.95 8.90 1.95
C GLY A 205 -14.71 7.71 1.01
N THR A 206 -14.70 6.52 1.58
CA THR A 206 -14.79 5.27 0.81
C THR A 206 -16.19 5.11 0.22
N GLY A 207 -16.26 4.64 -1.03
CA GLY A 207 -17.51 4.39 -1.77
C GLY A 207 -18.14 5.59 -2.46
#